data_AF-A0A6G5A3Q8-F1
#
_entry.id   AF-A0A6G5A3Q8-F1
#
_cell.length_a   1.000
_cell.length_b   1.000
_cell.length_c   1.000
_cell.angle_alpha   90.00
_cell.angle_beta   90.00
_cell.angle_gamma   90.00
#
_symmetry.space_group_name_H-M   'P 1'
#
loop_
_entity.id
_entity.type
_entity.pdbx_description
1 polymer ?
#
loop_
_entity_poly.entity_id
_entity_poly.type
_entity_poly.pdbx_seq_one_letter_code
_entity_poly.pdbx_strand_id
1 'polypeptide(L)'
;MVETLVVKIFVYCGCLTLIEGNSWPFPRKAHSMKKLFSTKDPIWTHTTSGNTNIRCLVDKVNEMETKSVLFTRSCYNQKYKVSRMFKGIFHKAEKSIWT
;
A
#
# COMPACT_ATOMS: atom_id res chain seq x y z
N MET A 1 25.88 24.32 40.26
CA MET A 1 24.69 24.98 39.67
C MET A 1 24.70 24.95 38.14
N VAL A 2 25.88 25.00 37.49
CA VAL A 2 26.03 24.91 36.02
C VAL A 2 25.87 23.48 35.50
N GLU A 3 26.39 22.48 36.21
CA GLU A 3 26.38 21.07 35.79
C GLU A 3 24.95 20.50 35.68
N THR A 4 24.07 20.85 36.61
CA THR A 4 22.65 20.44 36.59
C THR A 4 21.86 21.06 35.43
N LEU A 5 22.32 22.21 34.92
CA LEU A 5 21.70 22.92 33.80
C LEU A 5 22.07 22.26 32.47
N VAL A 6 23.34 21.83 32.32
CA VAL A 6 23.82 21.08 31.16
C VAL A 6 23.13 19.73 31.04
N VAL A 7 22.97 19.01 32.16
CA VAL A 7 22.27 17.71 32.19
C VAL A 7 20.80 17.88 31.78
N LYS A 8 20.11 18.92 32.26
CA LYS A 8 18.73 19.22 31.84
C LYS A 8 18.64 19.52 30.36
N ILE A 9 19.56 20.31 29.80
CA ILE A 9 19.58 20.62 28.36
C ILE A 9 19.77 19.35 27.52
N PHE A 10 20.68 18.46 27.91
CA PHE A 10 20.89 17.18 27.22
C PHE A 10 19.66 16.27 27.27
N VAL A 11 18.98 16.20 28.43
CA VAL A 11 17.73 15.42 28.56
C VAL A 11 16.61 16.02 27.70
N TYR A 12 16.46 17.35 27.66
CA TYR A 12 15.46 18.01 26.83
C TYR A 12 15.74 17.85 25.32
N CYS A 13 17.00 17.97 24.88
CA CYS A 13 17.37 17.68 23.48
C CYS A 13 17.14 16.21 23.11
N GLY A 14 17.48 15.26 24.00
CA GLY A 14 17.20 13.83 23.79
C GLY A 14 15.70 13.53 23.68
N CYS A 15 14.87 14.17 24.50
CA CYS A 15 13.42 14.05 24.39
C CYS A 15 12.84 14.69 23.12
N LEU A 16 13.40 15.79 22.63
CA LEU A 16 12.97 16.42 21.37
C LEU A 16 13.26 15.54 20.15
N THR A 17 14.40 14.82 20.14
CA THR A 17 14.72 13.86 19.06
C THR A 17 13.83 12.61 19.04
N LEU A 18 13.07 12.35 20.10
CA LEU A 18 12.06 11.28 20.15
C LEU A 18 10.67 11.78 19.72
N ILE A 19 10.41 13.08 19.76
CA ILE A 19 9.12 13.70 19.38
C ILE A 19 9.12 14.11 17.90
N GLU A 20 10.27 14.47 17.34
CA GLU A 20 10.48 14.41 15.89
C GLU A 20 10.53 12.94 15.50
N GLY A 21 9.35 12.38 15.24
CA GLY A 21 9.15 11.01 14.80
C GLY A 21 10.09 10.74 13.64
N ASN A 22 11.22 10.12 13.97
CA ASN A 22 12.16 9.55 13.03
C ASN A 22 11.36 8.58 12.17
N SER A 23 10.91 9.07 11.01
CA SER A 23 10.62 8.25 9.86
C SER A 23 11.91 7.56 9.53
N TRP A 24 12.12 6.37 10.10
CA TRP A 24 13.25 5.50 9.85
C TRP A 24 13.54 5.53 8.34
N PRO A 25 14.75 5.93 7.88
CA PRO A 25 15.05 6.09 6.47
C PRO A 25 15.36 4.73 5.85
N PHE A 26 14.62 3.68 6.22
CA PHE A 26 14.59 2.48 5.40
C PHE A 26 13.80 2.86 4.16
N PRO A 27 14.43 2.93 2.96
CA PRO A 27 13.68 3.12 1.74
C PRO A 27 12.69 1.96 1.66
N ARG A 28 11.40 2.25 1.88
CA ARG A 28 10.35 1.25 1.69
C ARG A 28 10.47 0.80 0.25
N LYS A 29 10.89 -0.45 0.07
CA LYS A 29 11.07 -1.03 -1.26
C LYS A 29 9.71 -0.93 -1.95
N ALA A 30 9.63 -0.12 -3.01
CA ALA A 30 8.37 0.06 -3.73
C ALA A 30 7.88 -1.32 -4.20
N HIS A 31 6.73 -1.75 -3.69
CA HIS A 31 6.14 -3.02 -4.10
C HIS A 31 5.65 -2.87 -5.54
N SER A 32 6.19 -3.69 -6.44
CA SER A 32 5.79 -3.67 -7.84
C SER A 32 4.41 -4.32 -7.99
N MET A 33 3.39 -3.51 -8.30
CA MET A 33 2.06 -4.00 -8.68
C MET A 33 2.12 -4.94 -9.88
N LYS A 34 3.09 -4.73 -10.79
CA LYS A 34 3.34 -5.63 -11.91
C LYS A 34 3.63 -7.06 -11.44
N LYS A 35 4.43 -7.21 -10.38
CA LYS A 35 4.79 -8.50 -9.79
C LYS A 35 3.56 -9.19 -9.17
N LEU A 36 2.67 -8.43 -8.54
CA LEU A 36 1.43 -8.95 -7.96
C LEU A 36 0.54 -9.60 -9.03
N PHE A 37 0.35 -8.93 -10.17
CA PHE A 37 -0.47 -9.44 -11.29
C PHE A 37 0.24 -10.42 -12.21
N SER A 38 1.53 -10.74 -11.97
CA SER A 38 2.25 -11.71 -12.79
C SER A 38 1.98 -13.17 -12.41
N THR A 39 1.07 -13.42 -11.45
CA THR A 39 0.72 -14.77 -10.98
C THR A 39 -0.30 -15.41 -11.91
N LYS A 40 -0.21 -16.74 -12.09
CA LYS A 40 -1.27 -17.51 -12.77
C LYS A 40 -2.49 -17.71 -11.88
N ASP A 41 -2.28 -17.69 -10.57
CA ASP A 41 -3.34 -17.88 -9.59
C ASP A 41 -4.21 -16.63 -9.45
N PRO A 42 -5.53 -16.81 -9.19
CA PRO A 42 -6.42 -15.70 -8.89
C PRO A 42 -6.02 -15.00 -7.59
N ILE A 43 -6.18 -13.68 -7.57
CA ILE A 43 -5.91 -12.86 -6.40
C ILE A 43 -7.19 -12.76 -5.58
N TRP A 44 -7.14 -13.26 -4.34
CA TRP A 44 -8.27 -13.23 -3.40
C TRP A 44 -8.16 -12.03 -2.47
N THR A 45 -9.25 -11.29 -2.33
CA THR A 45 -9.37 -10.23 -1.31
C THR A 45 -10.19 -10.75 -0.14
N HIS A 46 -9.51 -10.96 1.00
CA HIS A 46 -10.13 -11.47 2.22
C HIS A 46 -10.69 -10.36 3.11
N THR A 47 -10.01 -9.22 3.18
CA THR A 47 -10.35 -8.09 4.06
C THR A 47 -10.34 -6.78 3.27
N THR A 48 -11.31 -5.92 3.58
CA THR A 48 -11.40 -4.55 3.06
C THR A 48 -11.79 -3.63 4.20
N SER A 49 -11.24 -2.42 4.24
CA SER A 49 -11.59 -1.40 5.24
C SER A 49 -12.90 -0.68 4.91
N GLY A 50 -13.37 -0.76 3.65
CA GLY A 50 -14.63 -0.16 3.25
C GLY A 50 -15.82 -1.01 3.69
N ASN A 51 -16.88 -0.37 4.21
CA ASN A 51 -18.15 -1.04 4.40
C ASN A 51 -18.76 -1.34 3.02
N THR A 52 -18.62 -2.59 2.56
CA THR A 52 -19.15 -3.04 1.27
C THR A 52 -20.00 -4.29 1.48
N ASN A 53 -21.08 -4.44 0.72
CA ASN A 53 -21.89 -5.67 0.67
C ASN A 53 -21.26 -6.75 -0.23
N ILE A 54 -19.94 -6.68 -0.44
CA ILE A 54 -19.19 -7.52 -1.38
C ILE A 54 -18.49 -8.64 -0.61
N ARG A 55 -18.60 -9.87 -1.11
CA ARG A 55 -17.93 -11.06 -0.56
C ARG A 55 -17.17 -11.82 -1.64
N CYS A 56 -16.14 -12.56 -1.22
CA CYS A 56 -15.33 -13.44 -2.08
C CYS A 56 -14.83 -12.74 -3.34
N LEU A 57 -14.27 -11.54 -3.20
CA LEU A 57 -13.74 -10.79 -4.33
C LEU A 57 -12.48 -11.49 -4.83
N VAL A 58 -12.51 -11.84 -6.12
CA VAL A 58 -11.45 -12.52 -6.85
C VAL A 58 -11.13 -11.74 -8.11
N ASP A 59 -9.84 -11.50 -8.33
CA ASP A 59 -9.32 -10.96 -9.57
C ASP A 59 -8.52 -12.04 -10.31
N LYS A 60 -8.96 -12.40 -11.52
CA LYS A 60 -8.24 -13.31 -12.42
C LYS A 60 -7.63 -12.50 -13.56
N VAL A 61 -6.31 -12.58 -13.72
CA VAL A 61 -5.62 -11.94 -14.84
C VAL A 61 -5.98 -12.66 -16.14
N ASN A 62 -6.42 -11.88 -17.13
CA ASN A 62 -6.71 -12.36 -18.47
C ASN A 62 -5.49 -12.15 -19.36
N GLU A 63 -4.92 -10.94 -19.33
CA GLU A 63 -3.78 -10.54 -20.16
C GLU A 63 -2.91 -9.52 -19.42
N MET A 64 -1.60 -9.63 -19.60
CA MET A 64 -0.60 -8.78 -18.94
C MET A 64 0.28 -8.10 -20.00
N GLU A 65 0.14 -6.80 -20.15
CA GLU A 65 0.93 -5.99 -21.08
C GLU A 65 2.09 -5.27 -20.36
N THR A 66 2.95 -4.60 -21.13
CA THR A 66 4.06 -3.82 -20.58
C THR A 66 3.61 -2.71 -19.64
N LYS A 67 2.51 -2.03 -19.96
CA LYS A 67 1.98 -0.85 -19.24
C LYS A 67 0.55 -1.03 -18.73
N SER A 68 -0.09 -2.17 -18.97
CA SER A 68 -1.47 -2.39 -18.59
C SER A 68 -1.73 -3.84 -18.19
N VAL A 69 -2.86 -4.08 -17.54
CA VAL A 69 -3.35 -5.41 -17.18
C VAL A 69 -4.84 -5.48 -17.46
N LEU A 70 -5.28 -6.54 -18.13
CA LEU A 70 -6.67 -6.90 -18.26
C LEU A 70 -6.99 -8.03 -17.28
N PHE A 71 -8.00 -7.83 -16.44
CA PHE A 71 -8.40 -8.82 -15.46
C PHE A 71 -9.91 -8.87 -15.30
N THR A 72 -10.41 -10.06 -14.95
CA THR A 72 -11.81 -10.27 -14.62
C THR A 72 -11.96 -10.24 -13.10
N ARG A 73 -12.79 -9.32 -12.60
CA ARG A 73 -13.18 -9.27 -11.20
C ARG A 73 -14.51 -9.97 -11.01
N SER A 74 -14.52 -10.97 -10.16
CA SER A 74 -15.71 -11.69 -9.73
C SER A 74 -15.95 -11.48 -8.24
N CYS A 75 -17.21 -11.28 -7.84
CA CYS A 75 -17.58 -11.20 -6.44
C CYS A 75 -19.05 -11.59 -6.24
N TYR A 76 -19.44 -11.78 -4.99
CA TYR A 76 -20.85 -11.81 -4.59
C TYR A 76 -21.25 -10.45 -4.04
N ASN A 77 -22.20 -9.79 -4.70
CA ASN A 77 -22.82 -8.56 -4.22
C ASN A 77 -24.29 -8.85 -3.87
N GLN A 78 -24.70 -8.61 -2.62
CA GLN A 78 -26.05 -8.93 -2.16
C GLN A 78 -26.50 -10.38 -2.48
N LYS A 79 -25.58 -11.35 -2.36
CA LYS A 79 -25.75 -12.79 -2.71
C LYS A 79 -25.82 -13.11 -4.21
N TYR A 80 -25.80 -12.12 -5.10
CA TYR A 80 -25.71 -12.35 -6.54
C TYR A 80 -24.26 -12.37 -6.99
N LYS A 81 -23.91 -13.36 -7.83
CA LYS A 81 -22.60 -13.40 -8.47
C LYS A 81 -22.54 -12.33 -9.55
N VAL A 82 -21.54 -11.45 -9.44
CA VAL A 82 -21.24 -10.43 -10.44
C VAL A 82 -19.83 -10.68 -10.95
N SER A 83 -19.65 -10.60 -12.27
CA SER A 83 -18.34 -10.69 -12.91
C SER A 83 -18.22 -9.62 -13.99
N ARG A 84 -17.12 -8.87 -13.99
CA ARG A 84 -16.84 -7.83 -14.99
C ARG A 84 -15.35 -7.78 -15.32
N MET A 85 -15.03 -7.41 -16.56
CA MET A 85 -13.67 -7.20 -17.02
C MET A 85 -13.24 -5.75 -16.77
N PHE A 86 -11.99 -5.58 -16.34
CA PHE A 86 -11.38 -4.30 -16.02
C PHE A 86 -10.01 -4.16 -16.69
N LYS A 87 -9.64 -2.91 -17.01
CA LYS A 87 -8.30 -2.55 -17.48
C LYS A 87 -7.61 -1.68 -16.42
N GLY A 88 -6.48 -2.16 -15.90
CA GLY A 88 -5.58 -1.40 -15.04
C GLY A 88 -4.41 -0.84 -15.85
N ILE A 89 -3.95 0.37 -15.53
CA ILE A 89 -2.78 0.99 -16.15
C ILE A 89 -1.67 1.13 -15.10
N PHE A 90 -0.47 0.65 -15.41
CA PHE A 90 0.69 0.84 -14.55
C PHE A 90 1.32 2.21 -14.83
N HIS A 91 1.10 3.15 -13.91
CA HIS A 91 1.84 4.41 -13.93
C HIS A 91 3.27 4.17 -13.43
N LYS A 92 4.22 4.86 -14.04
CA LYS A 92 5.59 4.93 -13.53
C LYS A 92 5.50 5.64 -12.17
N ALA A 93 6.09 5.07 -11.13
CA ALA A 93 6.16 5.75 -9.84
C ALA A 93 6.90 7.08 -10.05
N GLU A 94 6.18 8.21 -10.01
CA GLU A 94 6.82 9.49 -9.79
C GLU A 94 7.43 9.43 -8.39
N LYS A 95 8.74 9.67 -8.29
CA LYS A 95 9.34 9.99 -7.01
C LYS A 95 8.64 11.27 -6.55
N SER A 96 7.73 11.16 -5.60
CA SER A 96 7.21 12.32 -4.90
C SER A 96 8.37 12.94 -4.13
N ILE A 97 8.95 13.97 -4.72
CA ILE A 97 9.80 14.92 -4.02
C ILE A 97 8.82 15.77 -3.21
N TRP A 98 8.60 15.37 -1.96
CA TRP A 98 8.00 16.26 -0.98
C TRP A 98 9.13 17.22 -0.55
N THR A 99 9.13 18.42 -1.14
CA THR A 99 9.81 19.61 -0.60
C THR A 99 9.00 20.23 0.52
#